data_AF-A0A6V7K4J2-F1
#
_entry.id   AF-A0A6V7K4J2-F1
#
_cell.length_a   1.000
_cell.length_b   1.000
_cell.length_c   1.000
_cell.angle_alpha   90.00
_cell.angle_beta   90.00
_cell.angle_gamma   90.00
#
_symmetry.space_group_name_H-M   'P 1'
#
loop_
_entity.id
_entity.type
_entity.pdbx_description
1 polymer ?
#
loop_
_entity_poly.entity_id
_entity_poly.type
_entity_poly.pdbx_seq_one_letter_code
_entity_poly.pdbx_strand_id
1 'polypeptide(L)' 'MAGQTINDRLLAARHSIAGQGLAKSVCKATTEEMIGPKKKHLD' A
#
# COMPACT_ATOMS: atom_id res chain seq x y z
N MET A 1 3.34 -26.94 15.72
CA MET A 1 3.24 -25.58 15.14
C MET A 1 3.86 -25.65 13.75
N ALA A 2 3.06 -25.87 12.70
CA ALA A 2 3.58 -25.95 11.34
C ALA A 2 4.24 -24.61 11.00
N GLY A 3 5.55 -24.62 10.78
CA GLY A 3 6.30 -23.41 10.46
C GLY A 3 5.76 -22.81 9.16
N GLN A 4 5.51 -21.50 9.19
CA GLN A 4 5.13 -20.75 8.00
C GLN A 4 6.08 -21.07 6.85
N THR A 5 5.55 -21.52 5.72
CA THR A 5 6.39 -21.93 4.59
C THR A 5 7.00 -20.70 3.93
N ILE A 6 8.07 -20.91 3.16
CA ILE A 6 8.68 -19.85 2.35
C ILE A 6 7.65 -19.25 1.38
N ASN A 7 6.75 -20.08 0.84
CA ASN A 7 5.66 -19.63 -0.04
C ASN A 7 4.68 -18.72 0.70
N ASP A 8 4.33 -19.02 1.95
CA ASP A 8 3.45 -18.16 2.76
C ASP A 8 4.10 -16.80 3.04
N ARG A 9 5.41 -16.78 3.29
CA ARG A 9 6.19 -15.53 3.45
C ARG A 9 6.23 -14.71 2.17
N LEU A 10 6.44 -15.36 1.03
CA LEU A 10 6.45 -14.70 -0.26
C LEU A 10 5.08 -14.12 -0.61
N LEU A 11 4.01 -14.88 -0.35
CA LEU A 11 2.63 -14.43 -0.54
C LEU A 11 2.33 -13.23 0.36
N ALA A 12 2.69 -13.29 1.64
CA ALA A 12 2.53 -12.20 2.60
C ALA A 12 3.33 -10.95 2.18
N ALA A 13 4.56 -11.13 1.68
CA ALA A 13 5.38 -10.04 1.16
C ALA A 13 4.75 -9.41 -0.08
N ARG A 14 4.21 -10.21 -1.01
CA ARG A 14 3.48 -9.70 -2.19
C ARG A 14 2.26 -8.88 -1.81
N HIS A 15 1.46 -9.37 -0.86
CA HIS A 15 0.30 -8.61 -0.35
C HIS A 15 0.72 -7.32 0.36
N SER A 16 1.81 -7.37 1.14
CA SER A 16 2.36 -6.18 1.82
C SER A 16 2.83 -5.12 0.81
N ILE A 17 3.55 -5.53 -0.24
CA ILE A 17 4.07 -4.61 -1.27
C ILE A 17 2.93 -4.04 -2.11
N ALA A 18 1.99 -4.89 -2.55
CA ALA A 18 0.85 -4.43 -3.35
C ALA A 18 -0.06 -3.46 -2.58
N GLY A 19 -0.31 -3.72 -1.29
CA GLY A 19 -1.15 -2.85 -0.45
C GLY A 19 -0.50 -1.52 -0.05
N GLN A 20 0.84 -1.47 0.04
CA GLN A 20 1.58 -0.26 0.46
C GLN A 20 1.46 0.90 -0.54
N GLY A 21 1.44 0.61 -1.85
CA GLY A 21 1.33 1.64 -2.88
C GLY A 21 0.02 2.43 -2.78
N LEU A 22 -1.11 1.70 -2.68
CA LEU A 22 -2.44 2.28 -2.57
C LEU A 22 -2.60 3.08 -1.28
N ALA A 23 -2.24 2.50 -0.13
CA ALA A 23 -2.36 3.18 1.16
C ALA A 23 -1.56 4.49 1.19
N LYS A 24 -0.35 4.48 0.63
CA LYS A 24 0.49 5.69 0.52
C LYS A 24 -0.12 6.74 -0.41
N SER A 25 -0.72 6.33 -1.53
CA SER A 25 -1.40 7.26 -2.45
C SER A 25 -2.63 7.88 -1.81
N VAL A 26 -3.45 7.09 -1.10
CA VAL A 26 -4.62 7.58 -0.35
C VAL A 26 -4.20 8.62 0.68
N CYS A 27 -3.26 8.30 1.59
CA CYS A 27 -2.82 9.24 2.62
C CYS A 27 -2.20 10.54 2.05
N LYS A 28 -1.59 10.48 0.85
CA LYS A 28 -1.03 11.65 0.17
C LYS A 28 -2.06 12.46 -0.61
N ALA A 29 -3.18 11.84 -1.00
CA ALA A 29 -4.27 12.49 -1.71
C ALA A 29 -5.26 13.15 -0.74
N THR A 30 -5.40 12.60 0.47
CA THR A 30 -6.31 13.08 1.51
C THR A 30 -5.55 13.76 2.66
N THR A 31 -4.62 14.67 2.36
CA THR A 31 -4.01 15.50 3.41
C THR A 31 -5.04 16.52 3.92
N GLU A 32 -4.90 17.00 5.16
CA GLU A 32 -5.76 18.06 5.73
C GLU A 32 -5.52 19.43 5.07
N GLU A 33 -4.59 19.49 4.12
CA GLU A 33 -4.38 20.65 3.28
C GLU A 33 -5.62 20.83 2.38
N MET A 34 -6.23 22.01 2.42
CA MET A 34 -7.43 22.36 1.64
C MET A 34 -7.08 22.62 0.16
N ILE A 35 -6.42 21.65 -0.48
CA ILE A 35 -5.97 21.65 -1.88
C ILE A 35 -6.47 20.38 -2.56
N GLY A 36 -6.83 20.46 -3.85
CA GLY A 36 -7.19 19.28 -4.62
C GLY A 36 -6.05 18.25 -4.66
N PRO A 37 -6.35 16.94 -4.64
CA PRO A 37 -5.33 15.89 -4.65
C PRO A 37 -4.39 16.04 -5.85
N LYS A 38 -3.07 15.97 -5.59
CA LYS A 38 -2.06 16.18 -6.64
C LYS A 38 -2.22 15.12 -7.74
N LYS A 39 -2.31 15.56 -9.00
CA LYS A 39 -2.56 14.73 -10.20
C LYS A 39 -1.67 13.47 -10.30
N LYS A 40 -0.43 13.55 -9.82
CA LYS A 40 0.53 12.44 -9.73
C LYS A 40 0.15 11.30 -8.75
N HIS A 41 -0.94 11.42 -8.01
CA HIS A 41 -1.47 10.40 -7.09
C HIS A 41 -2.87 9.90 -7.50
N LEU A 42 -3.38 10.35 -8.66
CA LEU A 42 -4.72 10.03 -9.17
C LEU A 42 -4.69 9.09 -10.40
N ASP A 43 -3.50 8.60 -10.78
CA ASP A 43 -3.33 7.54 -11.79
C ASP A 43 -3.38 6.16 -11.12
#